data_AF-A0A3D3JLC7-F1
#
_entry.id   AF-A0A3D3JLC7-F1
#
_cell.length_a   1.000
_cell.length_b   1.000
_cell.length_c   1.000
_cell.angle_alpha   90.00
_cell.angle_beta   90.00
_cell.angle_gamma   90.00
#
_symmetry.space_group_name_H-M   'P 1'
#
loop_
_entity.id
_entity.type
_entity.pdbx_description
1 polymer ?
#
loop_
_entity_poly.entity_id
_entity_poly.type
_entity_poly.pdbx_seq_one_letter_code
_entity_poly.pdbx_strand_id
1 'polypeptide(L)'
;MIMAEKQSADEIFIGMRRFRAMLKAGETIVATAVTFNDPLVTDALADSVDLLWYDLEHTQQDPATLNAHLAIARGRGKGTVVRVG
;
A
#
# COMPACT_ATOMS: atom_id res chain seq x y z
N MET A 1 25.79 17.50 6.51
CA MET A 1 24.87 17.09 5.43
C MET A 1 24.82 15.58 5.43
N ILE A 2 23.81 14.99 6.09
CA ILE A 2 23.64 13.52 6.13
C ILE A 2 23.06 13.13 4.78
N MET A 3 23.83 12.38 3.99
CA MET A 3 23.31 11.74 2.77
C MET A 3 22.38 10.62 3.23
N ALA A 4 21.08 10.74 2.98
CA ALA A 4 20.14 9.67 3.24
C ALA A 4 20.53 8.46 2.38
N GLU A 5 20.78 7.32 3.03
CA GLU A 5 21.07 6.07 2.34
C GLU A 5 19.87 5.68 1.48
N LYS A 6 20.12 5.39 0.20
CA LYS A 6 19.07 5.07 -0.75
C LYS A 6 18.56 3.66 -0.44
N GLN A 7 17.30 3.52 -0.08
CA GLN A 7 16.67 2.20 0.09
C GLN A 7 16.88 1.34 -1.14
N SER A 8 17.23 0.07 -0.91
CA SER A 8 17.34 -0.93 -1.95
C SER A 8 15.98 -1.17 -2.61
N ALA A 9 15.98 -1.60 -3.88
CA ALA A 9 14.75 -2.03 -4.55
C ALA A 9 14.04 -3.12 -3.74
N ASP A 10 14.79 -3.94 -3.03
CA ASP A 10 14.22 -4.97 -2.19
C ASP A 10 13.45 -4.40 -1.00
N GLU A 11 13.99 -3.43 -0.29
CA GLU A 11 13.27 -2.79 0.81
C GLU A 11 12.02 -2.05 0.32
N ILE A 12 12.08 -1.43 -0.87
CA ILE A 12 10.96 -0.71 -1.47
C ILE A 12 9.77 -1.65 -1.77
N PHE A 13 10.04 -2.88 -2.21
CA PHE A 13 9.00 -3.82 -2.67
C PHE A 13 8.68 -4.96 -1.68
N ILE A 14 9.15 -4.88 -0.43
CA ILE A 14 8.96 -5.96 0.56
C ILE A 14 7.49 -6.35 0.76
N GLY A 15 6.60 -5.35 0.89
CA GLY A 15 5.15 -5.58 1.07
C GLY A 15 4.51 -6.28 -0.13
N MET A 16 4.87 -5.88 -1.35
CA MET A 16 4.36 -6.52 -2.57
C MET A 16 4.89 -7.93 -2.75
N ARG A 17 6.14 -8.21 -2.36
CA ARG A 17 6.67 -9.58 -2.39
C ARG A 17 5.96 -10.49 -1.41
N ARG A 18 5.71 -10.02 -0.18
CA ARG A 18 4.94 -10.77 0.82
C ARG A 18 3.55 -11.09 0.28
N PHE A 19 2.84 -10.10 -0.24
CA PHE A 19 1.52 -10.30 -0.85
C PHE A 19 1.54 -11.35 -1.98
N ARG A 20 2.51 -11.28 -2.90
CA ARG A 20 2.65 -12.27 -3.99
C ARG A 20 2.98 -13.67 -3.47
N ALA A 21 3.76 -13.78 -2.39
CA ALA A 21 4.06 -15.06 -1.77
C ALA A 21 2.81 -15.70 -1.16
N MET A 22 1.98 -14.92 -0.45
CA MET A 22 0.69 -15.36 0.10
C MET A 22 -0.25 -15.86 -1.01
N LEU A 23 -0.38 -15.09 -2.10
CA LEU A 23 -1.15 -15.50 -3.28
C LEU A 23 -0.67 -16.84 -3.85
N LYS A 24 0.65 -17.00 -4.01
CA LYS A 24 1.24 -18.23 -4.54
C LYS A 24 1.03 -19.43 -3.62
N ALA A 25 1.03 -19.20 -2.32
CA ALA A 25 0.80 -20.24 -1.31
C ALA A 25 -0.69 -20.65 -1.20
N GLY A 26 -1.61 -19.90 -1.83
CA GLY A 26 -3.04 -20.13 -1.69
C GLY A 26 -3.58 -19.73 -0.31
N GLU A 27 -2.90 -18.82 0.37
CA GLU A 27 -3.35 -18.29 1.66
C GLU A 27 -4.61 -17.43 1.47
N THR A 28 -5.49 -17.45 2.48
CA THR A 28 -6.58 -16.48 2.56
C THR A 28 -6.00 -15.08 2.81
N ILE A 29 -6.35 -14.12 1.96
CA ILE A 29 -5.88 -12.74 2.05
C ILE A 29 -7.05 -11.84 2.43
N VAL A 30 -6.91 -11.09 3.53
CA VAL A 30 -7.89 -10.09 3.93
C VAL A 30 -7.44 -8.72 3.43
N ALA A 31 -8.21 -8.13 2.53
CA ALA A 31 -7.94 -6.82 1.95
C ALA A 31 -9.05 -5.83 2.30
N THR A 32 -8.73 -4.54 2.29
CA THR A 32 -9.73 -3.47 2.42
C THR A 32 -9.60 -2.44 1.29
N ALA A 33 -10.75 -1.95 0.82
CA ALA A 33 -10.81 -0.83 -0.09
C ALA A 33 -10.62 0.48 0.70
N VAL A 34 -9.75 1.36 0.20
CA VAL A 34 -9.53 2.70 0.71
C VAL A 34 -10.09 3.67 -0.32
N THR A 35 -11.15 4.34 0.09
CA THR A 35 -11.91 5.32 -0.70
C THR A 35 -11.77 6.75 -0.18
N PHE A 36 -11.04 6.92 0.93
CA PHE A 36 -10.85 8.20 1.60
C PHE A 36 -9.73 9.02 0.94
N ASN A 37 -9.89 10.34 0.97
CA ASN A 37 -8.83 11.29 0.62
C ASN A 37 -8.00 11.70 1.86
N ASP A 38 -7.72 10.74 2.74
CA ASP A 38 -6.95 10.94 3.96
C ASP A 38 -5.93 9.81 4.13
N PRO A 39 -4.62 10.08 3.94
CA PRO A 39 -3.56 9.10 4.10
C PRO A 39 -3.49 8.44 5.50
N LEU A 40 -3.98 9.10 6.55
CA LEU A 40 -4.00 8.54 7.90
C LEU A 40 -4.89 7.29 8.00
N VAL A 41 -5.90 7.17 7.13
CA VAL A 41 -6.72 5.96 7.04
C VAL A 41 -5.88 4.75 6.66
N THR A 42 -4.87 4.91 5.79
CA THR A 42 -3.95 3.83 5.46
C THR A 42 -3.12 3.39 6.66
N ASP A 43 -2.61 4.33 7.46
CA ASP A 43 -1.80 3.98 8.64
C ASP A 43 -2.63 3.24 9.69
N ALA A 44 -3.85 3.73 9.93
CA ALA A 44 -4.79 3.13 10.88
C ALA A 44 -5.21 1.70 10.48
N LEU A 45 -5.38 1.45 9.18
CA LEU A 45 -5.79 0.13 8.68
C LEU A 45 -4.63 -0.85 8.51
N ALA A 46 -3.38 -0.36 8.40
CA ALA A 46 -2.24 -1.17 7.98
C ALA A 46 -2.10 -2.47 8.77
N ASP A 47 -2.18 -2.43 10.11
CA ASP A 47 -1.99 -3.63 10.94
C ASP A 47 -3.20 -4.58 10.94
N SER A 48 -4.34 -4.16 10.38
CA SER A 48 -5.59 -4.94 10.35
C SER A 48 -5.79 -5.77 9.07
N VAL A 49 -4.99 -5.53 8.03
CA VAL A 49 -5.17 -6.15 6.71
C VAL A 49 -3.86 -6.65 6.11
N ASP A 50 -3.96 -7.59 5.18
CA ASP A 50 -2.83 -8.11 4.41
C ASP A 50 -2.51 -7.24 3.19
N LEU A 51 -3.53 -6.56 2.65
CA LEU A 51 -3.45 -5.75 1.44
C LEU A 51 -4.33 -4.49 1.56
N LEU A 52 -3.82 -3.36 1.06
CA LEU A 52 -4.58 -2.13 0.87
C LEU A 52 -4.95 -1.96 -0.61
N TRP A 53 -6.23 -1.71 -0.90
CA TRP A 53 -6.73 -1.50 -2.25
C TRP A 53 -7.23 -0.06 -2.40
N TYR A 54 -6.59 0.73 -3.27
CA TYR A 54 -6.99 2.10 -3.58
C TYR A 54 -7.91 2.14 -4.80
N ASP A 55 -9.08 2.75 -4.66
CA ASP A 55 -10.12 2.73 -5.68
C ASP A 55 -10.20 4.04 -6.47
N LEU A 56 -9.49 4.14 -7.58
CA LEU A 56 -9.58 5.32 -8.47
C LEU A 56 -10.71 5.21 -9.51
N GLU A 57 -11.42 4.08 -9.57
CA GLU A 57 -12.52 3.88 -10.53
C GLU A 57 -13.78 4.61 -10.07
N HIS A 58 -14.10 4.53 -8.77
CA HIS A 58 -15.31 5.13 -8.22
C HIS A 58 -15.05 6.26 -7.22
N THR A 59 -13.79 6.56 -6.91
CA THR A 59 -13.45 7.66 -6.01
C THR A 59 -12.46 8.61 -6.65
N GLN A 60 -12.74 9.90 -6.54
CA GLN A 60 -11.81 10.93 -6.95
C GLN A 60 -10.73 11.05 -5.86
N GLN A 61 -9.62 10.34 -6.05
CA GLN A 61 -8.42 10.59 -5.27
C GLN A 61 -7.44 11.47 -6.04
N ASP A 62 -6.97 12.51 -5.37
CA ASP A 62 -5.90 13.35 -5.90
C ASP A 62 -4.57 12.55 -5.99
N PRO A 63 -3.78 12.69 -7.06
CA PRO A 63 -2.51 11.98 -7.20
C PRO A 63 -1.52 12.22 -6.06
N ALA A 64 -1.49 13.41 -5.44
CA ALA A 64 -0.62 13.67 -4.30
C ALA A 64 -1.11 12.90 -3.06
N THR A 65 -2.43 12.84 -2.85
CA THR A 65 -3.04 12.02 -1.79
C THR A 65 -2.76 10.53 -1.99
N LEU A 66 -2.90 10.00 -3.21
CA LEU A 66 -2.54 8.62 -3.52
C LEU A 66 -1.06 8.35 -3.25
N ASN A 67 -0.16 9.26 -3.63
CA ASN A 67 1.26 9.12 -3.34
C ASN A 67 1.54 9.06 -1.83
N ALA A 68 0.83 9.86 -1.03
CA ALA A 68 0.95 9.84 0.43
C ALA A 68 0.45 8.51 1.01
N HIS A 69 -0.70 7.99 0.55
CA HIS A 69 -1.18 6.65 0.90
C HIS A 69 -0.13 5.56 0.61
N LEU A 70 0.43 5.55 -0.62
CA LEU A 70 1.43 4.57 -1.03
C LEU A 70 2.73 4.69 -0.22
N ALA A 71 3.14 5.90 0.15
CA ALA A 71 4.31 6.12 0.99
C ALA A 71 4.14 5.54 2.40
N ILE A 72 2.97 5.76 3.02
CA ILE A 72 2.64 5.19 4.33
C ILE A 72 2.56 3.66 4.24
N ALA A 73 1.83 3.11 3.26
CA ALA A 73 1.71 1.67 3.07
C ALA A 73 3.09 1.00 2.92
N ARG A 74 4.01 1.63 2.17
CA ARG A 74 5.41 1.18 2.05
C ARG A 74 6.13 1.21 3.40
N GLY A 75 6.03 2.30 4.15
CA GLY A 75 6.62 2.42 5.49
C GLY A 75 6.08 1.37 6.47
N ARG A 76 4.85 0.89 6.27
CA ARG A 76 4.21 -0.19 7.04
C ARG A 76 4.48 -1.58 6.47
N GLY A 77 5.25 -1.69 5.39
CA GLY A 77 5.58 -2.96 4.74
C GLY A 77 4.37 -3.68 4.13
N LYS A 78 3.32 -2.95 3.75
CA LYS A 78 2.08 -3.49 3.22
C LYS A 78 2.09 -3.55 1.69
N GLY A 79 1.51 -4.61 1.14
CA GLY A 79 1.20 -4.67 -0.28
C GLY A 79 0.05 -3.72 -0.61
N THR A 80 0.05 -3.22 -1.84
CA THR A 80 -0.97 -2.28 -2.33
C THR A 80 -1.43 -2.65 -3.74
N VAL A 81 -2.72 -2.50 -4.01
CA VAL A 81 -3.28 -2.54 -5.37
C VAL A 81 -3.99 -1.21 -5.64
N VAL A 82 -3.82 -0.67 -6.84
CA VAL A 82 -4.58 0.49 -7.31
C VAL A 82 -5.51 0.01 -8.42
N ARG A 83 -6.81 0.24 -8.24
CA ARG A 83 -7.79 0.03 -9.30
C ARG A 83 -7.89 1.32 -10.12
N VAL A 84 -7.66 1.18 -11.42
CA VAL A 84 -7.76 2.26 -12.41
C VAL A 84 -8.95 1.97 -13.33
N GLY A 85 -9.69 3.02 -13.71
CA GLY A 85 -10.77 2.97 -14.70
C GLY A 85 -10.27 3.23 -16.12
#